data_AF-A0A8J8CEN7-F1
#
_entry.id   AF-A0A8J8CEN7-F1
#
_cell.length_a   1.000
_cell.length_b   1.000
_cell.length_c   1.000
_cell.angle_alpha   90.00
_cell.angle_beta   90.00
_cell.angle_gamma   90.00
#
_symmetry.space_group_name_H-M   'P 1'
#
loop_
_entity.id
_entity.type
_entity.pdbx_description
1 polymer ?
#
loop_
_entity_poly.entity_id
_entity_poly.type
_entity_poly.pdbx_seq_one_letter_code
_entity_poly.pdbx_strand_id
1 'polypeptide(L)'
;MRSRGTAAEGALLKMILLEGIEAEHGSPSRPGDIIVPPNVIIELKDTINSSYSFKEHSGKGEAQLITLRGKVEQFPWMEVFYVVRFHRKDWRYYPIPESPGPLRLKDGRPIAHLMDMLKEKQALLANALRESAVSQSQI
;
A
#
# COMPACT_ATOMS: atom_id res chain seq x y z
N MET A 1 -16.14 -15.66 12.19
CA MET A 1 -14.88 -15.97 11.47
C MET A 1 -14.33 -14.68 10.88
N ARG A 2 -13.08 -14.28 11.18
CA ARG A 2 -12.42 -13.19 10.42
C ARG A 2 -12.00 -13.77 9.07
N SER A 3 -12.24 -13.05 7.97
CA SER A 3 -11.84 -13.51 6.64
C SER A 3 -10.30 -13.60 6.57
N ARG A 4 -9.76 -14.45 5.68
CA ARG A 4 -8.29 -14.57 5.51
C ARG A 4 -7.63 -13.23 5.13
N GLY A 5 -8.33 -12.42 4.34
CA GLY A 5 -7.90 -11.06 3.98
C GLY A 5 -7.64 -10.18 5.21
N THR A 6 -8.60 -10.10 6.13
CA THR A 6 -8.45 -9.31 7.36
C THR A 6 -7.25 -9.72 8.22
N ALA A 7 -6.89 -11.01 8.23
CA ALA A 7 -5.71 -11.47 8.98
C ALA A 7 -4.39 -11.07 8.29
N ALA A 8 -4.34 -11.10 6.95
CA ALA A 8 -3.18 -10.64 6.19
C ALA A 8 -3.02 -9.11 6.31
N GLU A 9 -4.12 -8.36 6.23
CA GLU A 9 -4.15 -6.89 6.40
C GLU A 9 -3.58 -6.49 7.76
N GLY A 10 -4.09 -7.10 8.84
CA GLY A 10 -3.59 -6.83 10.18
C GLY A 10 -2.12 -7.21 10.37
N ALA A 11 -1.64 -8.27 9.71
CA ALA A 11 -0.23 -8.66 9.77
C ALA A 11 0.68 -7.65 9.05
N LEU A 12 0.26 -7.13 7.89
CA LEU A 12 0.99 -6.10 7.17
C LEU A 12 0.99 -4.78 7.94
N LEU A 13 -0.16 -4.34 8.45
CA LEU A 13 -0.26 -3.12 9.25
C LEU A 13 0.66 -3.20 10.47
N LYS A 14 0.64 -4.33 11.19
CA LYS A 14 1.54 -4.54 12.33
C LYS A 14 3.02 -4.46 11.92
N MET A 15 3.39 -5.01 10.76
CA MET A 15 4.76 -4.92 10.25
C MET A 15 5.18 -3.47 10.00
N ILE A 16 4.33 -2.68 9.34
CA ILE A 16 4.56 -1.26 9.07
C ILE A 16 4.74 -0.48 10.39
N LEU A 17 3.84 -0.69 11.36
CA LEU A 17 3.89 0.00 12.65
C LEU A 17 5.14 -0.39 13.47
N LEU A 18 5.58 -1.64 13.41
CA LEU A 18 6.80 -2.09 14.11
C LEU A 18 8.08 -1.46 13.54
N GLU A 19 8.05 -1.06 12.27
CA GLU A 19 9.12 -0.31 11.62
C GLU A 19 9.09 1.19 11.98
N GLY A 20 8.18 1.62 12.85
CA GLY A 20 8.03 3.02 13.27
C GLY A 20 7.36 3.90 12.22
N ILE A 21 6.67 3.31 11.25
CA ILE A 21 5.95 4.03 10.20
C ILE A 21 4.49 4.20 10.66
N GLU A 22 3.98 5.44 10.64
CA GLU A 22 2.57 5.70 10.93
C GLU A 22 1.68 5.14 9.81
N ALA A 23 0.67 4.35 10.17
CA ALA A 23 -0.26 3.76 9.21
C ALA A 23 -1.59 3.41 9.88
N GLU A 24 -2.65 3.34 9.09
CA GLU A 24 -3.99 2.97 9.56
C GLU A 24 -4.73 2.12 8.52
N HIS A 25 -5.82 1.48 8.94
CA HIS A 25 -6.71 0.81 8.00
C HIS A 25 -7.41 1.82 7.09
N GLY A 26 -7.59 1.43 5.82
CA GLY A 26 -8.47 2.17 4.93
C GLY A 26 -9.94 2.13 5.40
N SER A 27 -10.73 3.01 4.80
CA SER A 27 -12.15 3.18 5.11
C SER A 27 -12.94 3.39 3.82
N PRO A 28 -14.29 3.31 3.85
CA PRO A 28 -15.10 3.64 2.67
C PRO A 28 -14.80 5.03 2.07
N SER A 29 -14.38 5.99 2.92
CA SER A 29 -13.96 7.33 2.49
C SER A 29 -12.50 7.41 2.00
N ARG A 30 -11.64 6.47 2.40
CA ARG A 30 -10.22 6.38 2.03
C ARG A 30 -9.92 4.98 1.51
N PRO A 31 -10.19 4.72 0.21
CA PRO A 31 -10.10 3.38 -0.34
C PRO A 31 -8.65 2.89 -0.40
N GLY A 32 -8.51 1.58 -0.28
CA GLY A 32 -7.26 0.88 0.00
C GLY A 32 -7.39 0.10 1.31
N ASP A 33 -6.53 -0.88 1.53
CA ASP A 33 -6.57 -1.69 2.76
C ASP A 33 -5.81 -1.00 3.90
N ILE A 34 -4.71 -0.32 3.56
CA ILE A 34 -3.88 0.43 4.50
C ILE A 34 -3.55 1.81 3.91
N ILE A 35 -3.62 2.85 4.73
CA ILE A 35 -3.23 4.21 4.40
C ILE A 35 -1.96 4.55 5.19
N VAL A 36 -0.96 5.08 4.48
CA VAL A 36 0.31 5.51 5.05
C VAL A 36 0.54 6.98 4.67
N PRO A 37 0.47 7.92 5.63
CA PRO A 37 0.76 9.33 5.36
C PRO A 37 2.19 9.52 4.83
N PRO A 38 2.43 10.53 3.97
CA PRO A 38 1.47 11.58 3.59
C PRO A 38 0.47 11.20 2.49
N ASN A 39 0.80 10.26 1.61
CA ASN A 39 0.12 10.10 0.32
C ASN A 39 0.06 8.67 -0.21
N VAL A 40 0.43 7.67 0.60
CA VAL A 40 0.54 6.28 0.14
C VAL A 40 -0.71 5.49 0.52
N ILE A 41 -1.23 4.76 -0.46
CA ILE A 41 -2.29 3.77 -0.30
C ILE A 41 -1.72 2.39 -0.63
N ILE A 42 -1.97 1.42 0.22
CA ILE A 42 -1.59 0.03 0.02
C ILE A 42 -2.85 -0.81 -0.18
N GLU A 43 -2.88 -1.51 -1.30
CA GLU A 43 -3.89 -2.51 -1.63
C GLU A 43 -3.28 -3.90 -1.43
N LEU A 44 -3.80 -4.66 -0.47
CA LEU A 44 -3.28 -5.97 -0.11
C LEU A 44 -4.01 -7.08 -0.86
N LYS A 45 -3.23 -8.06 -1.32
CA LYS A 45 -3.71 -9.35 -1.81
C LYS A 45 -2.98 -10.48 -1.10
N ASP A 46 -3.66 -11.62 -0.97
CA ASP A 46 -3.12 -12.83 -0.35
C ASP A 46 -3.38 -14.00 -1.29
N THR A 47 -2.34 -14.78 -1.61
CA THR A 47 -2.46 -15.91 -2.54
C THR A 47 -1.56 -17.07 -2.13
N ILE A 48 -2.06 -18.29 -2.29
CA ILE A 48 -1.29 -19.53 -2.06
C ILE A 48 -0.41 -19.90 -3.27
N ASN A 49 -0.68 -19.28 -4.42
CA ASN A 49 0.01 -19.54 -5.66
C ASN A 49 1.32 -18.74 -5.74
N SER A 50 2.10 -18.92 -6.82
CA SER A 50 3.22 -18.02 -7.14
C SER A 50 2.80 -16.78 -7.96
N SER A 51 1.50 -16.61 -8.19
CA SER A 51 0.91 -15.49 -8.91
C SER A 51 -0.47 -15.18 -8.35
N TYR A 52 -0.77 -13.91 -8.17
CA TYR A 52 -2.11 -13.40 -7.91
C TYR A 52 -2.74 -12.95 -9.22
N SER A 53 -4.00 -13.33 -9.47
CA SER A 53 -4.76 -12.88 -10.64
C SER A 53 -5.91 -11.95 -10.22
N PHE A 54 -6.03 -10.79 -10.89
CA PHE A 54 -7.13 -9.83 -10.69
C PHE A 54 -8.51 -10.40 -11.07
N LYS A 55 -8.53 -11.48 -11.84
CA LYS A 55 -9.75 -12.20 -12.23
C LYS A 55 -10.25 -13.18 -11.16
N GLU A 56 -9.47 -13.41 -10.10
CA GLU A 56 -9.92 -14.20 -8.96
C GLU A 56 -11.17 -13.55 -8.33
N HIS A 57 -12.08 -14.37 -7.79
CA HIS A 57 -13.27 -13.91 -7.06
C HIS A 57 -14.18 -12.94 -7.84
N SER A 58 -14.66 -13.38 -9.01
CA SER A 58 -15.66 -12.69 -9.84
C SER A 58 -15.19 -11.41 -10.54
N GLY A 59 -13.88 -11.22 -10.73
CA GLY A 59 -13.34 -10.05 -11.43
C GLY A 59 -13.39 -8.74 -10.65
N LYS A 60 -13.74 -8.79 -9.35
CA LYS A 60 -13.76 -7.60 -8.48
C LYS A 60 -12.38 -6.93 -8.38
N GLY A 61 -11.30 -7.71 -8.51
CA GLY A 61 -9.94 -7.18 -8.54
C GLY A 61 -9.69 -6.25 -9.72
N GLU A 62 -10.26 -6.53 -10.91
CA GLU A 62 -10.11 -5.67 -12.09
C GLU A 62 -10.81 -4.33 -11.89
N ALA A 63 -12.05 -4.36 -11.40
CA ALA A 63 -12.82 -3.14 -11.10
C ALA A 63 -12.12 -2.27 -10.04
N GLN A 64 -11.55 -2.90 -9.00
CA GLN A 64 -10.77 -2.20 -7.98
C GLN A 64 -9.51 -1.55 -8.56
N LEU A 65 -8.76 -2.26 -9.43
CA LEU A 65 -7.58 -1.69 -10.10
C LEU A 65 -7.96 -0.46 -10.94
N ILE A 66 -9.02 -0.56 -11.74
CA ILE A 66 -9.51 0.56 -12.57
C ILE A 66 -9.87 1.76 -11.67
N THR A 67 -10.55 1.51 -10.54
CA THR A 67 -10.94 2.56 -9.59
C THR A 67 -9.72 3.25 -8.97
N LEU A 68 -8.73 2.48 -8.48
CA LEU A 68 -7.53 3.03 -7.89
C LEU A 68 -6.68 3.79 -8.91
N ARG A 69 -6.59 3.29 -10.15
CA ARG A 69 -5.94 3.99 -11.25
C ARG A 69 -6.57 5.34 -11.54
N GLY A 70 -7.90 5.38 -11.66
CA GLY A 70 -8.62 6.64 -11.86
C GLY A 70 -8.35 7.65 -10.75
N LYS A 71 -8.15 7.20 -9.51
CA LYS A 71 -7.75 8.08 -8.39
C LYS A 71 -6.33 8.60 -8.53
N VAL A 72 -5.38 7.77 -8.92
CA VAL A 72 -3.99 8.21 -9.16
C VAL A 72 -3.94 9.22 -10.31
N GLU A 73 -4.73 9.01 -11.37
CA GLU A 73 -4.85 9.95 -12.48
C GLU A 73 -5.49 11.29 -12.04
N GLN A 74 -6.49 11.24 -11.15
CA GLN A 74 -7.12 12.44 -10.58
C GLN A 74 -6.22 13.18 -9.57
N PHE A 75 -5.41 12.43 -8.80
CA PHE A 75 -4.54 12.94 -7.75
C PHE A 75 -3.11 12.45 -8.00
N PRO A 76 -2.33 13.10 -8.89
CA PRO A 76 -1.00 12.62 -9.27
C PRO A 76 0.03 12.56 -8.13
N TRP A 77 -0.26 13.25 -7.03
CA TRP A 77 0.53 13.19 -5.80
C TRP A 77 0.23 11.94 -4.96
N MET A 78 -0.81 11.17 -5.27
CA MET A 78 -1.17 9.94 -4.57
C MET A 78 -0.39 8.75 -5.12
N GLU A 79 0.20 7.95 -4.24
CA GLU A 79 0.94 6.75 -4.61
C GLU A 79 0.16 5.50 -4.16
N VAL A 80 -0.06 4.56 -5.09
CA VAL A 80 -0.74 3.31 -4.79
C VAL A 80 0.22 2.15 -5.03
N PHE A 81 0.36 1.29 -4.02
CA PHE A 81 1.13 0.05 -4.12
C PHE A 81 0.23 -1.15 -3.89
N TYR A 82 0.39 -2.15 -4.75
CA TYR A 82 -0.12 -3.47 -4.47
C TYR A 82 0.90 -4.23 -3.63
N VAL A 83 0.50 -4.72 -2.46
CA VAL A 83 1.28 -5.67 -1.68
C VAL A 83 0.62 -7.03 -1.83
N VAL A 84 1.42 -8.06 -2.11
CA VAL A 84 0.94 -9.43 -2.25
C VAL A 84 1.70 -10.30 -1.28
N ARG A 85 0.97 -10.96 -0.38
CA ARG A 85 1.47 -12.06 0.41
C ARG A 85 1.38 -13.34 -0.41
N PHE A 86 2.54 -13.95 -0.68
CA PHE A 86 2.63 -15.28 -1.27
C PHE A 86 2.86 -16.29 -0.13
N HIS A 87 1.82 -17.03 0.26
CA HIS A 87 1.86 -17.88 1.47
C HIS A 87 3.10 -18.78 1.52
N ARG A 88 3.73 -18.84 2.71
CA ARG A 88 4.95 -19.62 3.01
C ARG A 88 6.18 -19.26 2.18
N LYS A 89 6.10 -18.22 1.35
CA LYS A 89 7.20 -17.78 0.50
C LYS A 89 7.69 -16.41 0.95
N ASP A 90 6.91 -15.36 0.67
CA ASP A 90 7.40 -14.00 0.84
C ASP A 90 6.27 -12.95 0.73
N TRP A 91 6.58 -11.72 1.12
CA TRP A 91 5.79 -10.54 0.84
C TRP A 91 6.48 -9.74 -0.28
N ARG A 92 5.73 -9.39 -1.32
CA ARG A 92 6.23 -8.54 -2.41
C ARG A 92 5.32 -7.36 -2.63
N TYR A 93 5.90 -6.27 -3.11
CA TYR A 93 5.12 -5.11 -3.54
C TYR A 93 5.35 -4.79 -5.01
N TYR A 94 4.38 -4.09 -5.57
CA TYR A 94 4.33 -3.64 -6.96
C TYR A 94 3.80 -2.21 -6.97
N PRO A 95 4.35 -1.32 -7.81
CA PRO A 95 3.64 -0.09 -8.15
C PRO A 95 2.28 -0.43 -8.77
N ILE A 96 1.35 0.53 -8.79
CA ILE A 96 0.04 0.32 -9.42
C ILE A 96 0.20 -0.22 -10.85
N PRO A 97 -0.36 -1.41 -11.16
CA PRO A 97 -0.20 -2.00 -12.48
C PRO A 97 -0.91 -1.20 -13.57
N GLU A 98 -0.32 -1.16 -14.76
CA GLU A 98 -0.95 -0.52 -15.93
C GLU A 98 -2.15 -1.32 -16.46
N SER A 99 -2.23 -2.61 -16.19
CA SER A 99 -3.33 -3.45 -16.64
C SER A 99 -3.59 -4.56 -15.63
N PRO A 100 -4.78 -5.21 -15.64
CA PRO A 100 -5.12 -6.31 -14.73
C PRO A 100 -4.37 -7.63 -15.06
N GLY A 101 -3.09 -7.55 -15.41
CA GLY A 101 -2.21 -8.70 -15.58
C GLY A 101 -1.85 -9.35 -14.23
N PRO A 102 -1.49 -10.64 -14.21
CA PRO A 102 -1.18 -11.33 -12.97
C PRO A 102 0.08 -10.77 -12.30
N LEU A 103 0.03 -10.57 -10.98
CA LEU A 103 1.18 -10.19 -10.16
C LEU A 103 1.95 -11.44 -9.72
N ARG A 104 3.16 -11.63 -10.24
CA ARG A 104 3.95 -12.86 -10.02
C ARG A 104 5.06 -12.62 -9.02
N LEU A 105 5.27 -13.58 -8.12
CA LEU A 105 6.30 -13.53 -7.07
C LEU A 105 7.67 -13.06 -7.58
N LYS A 106 8.10 -13.53 -8.76
CA LYS A 106 9.42 -13.20 -9.35
C LYS A 106 9.55 -11.76 -9.85
N ASP A 107 8.43 -11.10 -10.16
CA ASP A 107 8.41 -9.76 -10.73
C ASP A 107 8.22 -8.69 -9.63
N GLY A 108 7.85 -9.13 -8.42
CA GLY A 108 7.62 -8.28 -7.26
C GLY A 108 8.91 -7.90 -6.53
N ARG A 109 8.94 -6.67 -6.03
CA ARG A 109 10.06 -6.16 -5.23
C ARG A 109 9.92 -6.62 -3.77
N PRO A 110 11.03 -6.84 -3.04
CA PRO A 110 10.97 -7.23 -1.62
C PRO A 110 10.25 -6.19 -0.78
N ILE A 111 9.42 -6.64 0.18
CA ILE A 111 8.67 -5.71 1.04
C ILE A 111 9.56 -4.75 1.84
N ALA A 112 10.79 -5.14 2.18
CA ALA A 112 11.76 -4.30 2.88
C ALA A 112 12.02 -2.97 2.15
N HIS A 113 12.11 -2.99 0.82
CA HIS A 113 12.33 -1.77 0.03
C HIS A 113 11.13 -0.82 0.12
N LEU A 114 9.90 -1.36 0.25
CA LEU A 114 8.73 -0.51 0.50
C LEU A 114 8.84 0.13 1.89
N MET A 115 9.22 -0.63 2.92
CA MET A 115 9.37 -0.08 4.28
C MET A 115 10.38 1.06 4.33
N ASP A 116 11.53 0.91 3.68
CA ASP A 116 12.56 1.97 3.62
C ASP A 116 12.02 3.23 2.94
N MET A 117 11.30 3.07 1.82
CA MET A 117 10.67 4.18 1.11
C MET A 117 9.61 4.89 1.97
N LEU A 118 8.78 4.15 2.71
CA LEU A 118 7.76 4.73 3.58
C LEU A 118 8.39 5.53 4.73
N LYS A 119 9.46 5.01 5.34
CA LYS A 119 10.23 5.74 6.37
C LYS A 119 10.80 7.04 5.84
N GLU A 120 11.41 6.99 4.66
CA GLU A 120 11.99 8.18 4.02
C GLU A 120 10.92 9.25 3.77
N LYS A 121 9.75 8.86 3.24
CA LYS A 121 8.62 9.78 3.01
C LYS A 121 8.14 10.44 4.31
N GLN A 122 8.03 9.68 5.40
CA GLN A 122 7.61 10.24 6.69
C GLN A 122 8.67 11.15 7.31
N ALA A 123 9.96 10.81 7.16
CA ALA A 123 11.05 11.68 7.58
C ALA A 123 11.03 13.03 6.83
N LEU A 124 10.80 13.00 5.51
CA LEU A 124 10.67 14.20 4.69
C LEU A 124 9.47 15.06 5.13
N LEU A 125 8.31 14.45 5.37
CA LEU A 125 7.13 15.15 5.88
C LEU A 125 7.41 15.81 7.24
N ALA A 126 8.01 15.07 8.17
CA ALA A 126 8.31 15.57 9.50
C ALA A 126 9.30 16.75 9.46
N ASN A 127 10.27 16.73 8.54
CA ASN A 127 11.19 17.84 8.33
C ASN A 127 10.44 19.09 7.81
N ALA A 128 9.63 18.93 6.75
CA ALA A 128 8.88 20.04 6.17
C ALA A 128 7.91 20.70 7.18
N LEU A 129 7.27 19.90 8.03
CA LEU A 129 6.39 20.40 9.09
C LEU A 129 7.15 21.18 10.17
N ARG A 130 8.34 20.70 10.56
CA ARG A 130 9.21 21.41 11.52
C ARG A 130 9.67 22.75 10.98
N GLU A 131 10.13 22.80 9.73
CA GLU A 131 10.55 24.04 9.07
C GLU A 131 9.40 25.06 9.02
N SER A 132 8.20 24.61 8.66
CA SER A 132 7.01 25.45 8.62
C SER A 132 6.63 26.04 9.99
N ALA A 133 6.77 25.26 11.07
CA ALA A 133 6.48 25.71 12.43
C ALA A 133 7.49 26.76 12.95
N VAL A 134 8.76 26.65 12.54
CA VAL A 134 9.80 27.64 12.89
C VAL A 134 9.54 28.98 12.19
N SER A 135 9.10 28.95 10.93
CA SER A 135 8.79 30.20 10.20
C SER A 135 7.57 30.93 10.76
N GLN A 136 6.58 30.22 11.31
CA GLN A 136 5.38 30.84 11.90
C GLN A 136 5.62 31.45 13.29
N SER A 137 6.69 31.08 13.99
CA SER A 137 7.01 31.56 15.34
C SER A 137 7.90 32.82 15.35
N GLN A 138 8.26 33.33 14.16
CA GLN A 138 9.09 34.53 13.98
C GLN A 138 8.28 35.78 13.52
N ILE A 139 6.95 35.69 13.53
CA ILE A 139 5.99 36.77 13.22
C ILE A 139 5.20 37.08 14.48
#